data_AF-A0A8J2AQW4-F1
#
_entry.id   AF-A0A8J2AQW4-F1
#
_cell.length_a   1.000
_cell.length_b   1.000
_cell.length_c   1.000
_cell.angle_alpha   90.00
_cell.angle_beta   90.00
_cell.angle_gamma   90.00
#
_symmetry.space_group_name_H-M   'P 1'
#
loop_
_entity.id
_entity.type
_entity.pdbx_description
1 polymer ?
#
loop_
_entity_poly.entity_id
_entity_poly.type
_entity_poly.pdbx_seq_one_letter_code
_entity_poly.pdbx_strand_id
1 'polypeptide(L)'
;MAAQQAHASTRALRSEFLQPGHKEGLPDFLRIIEEYATTRIENCPQPPPHRKTAVRFAHELFAHGELLPSGVFIAALQMANSEKLNGVNMDFSQACLLARDDFVLAWKPLLPKLRMLIAKEAQEIPEHLIRTFISTWFTWEGIWLNDKEDHAVEALQPLAKTILSLSPFLESRKKERLHPYPRVLAQRQISYRALIGFIQSLSALSTQCLSSLSREPAPDPRLFLLMDYLLQKSGQAAADGTFCVEGMSETPDIYFVDDGNNIKLSAYAFRFEGQKGVVARSTELLSAFEDVKTTLLAVQAGDLMKLNPALDQHPTLTETMLHFEKTFKKCKRLFLEPDNLI
;
A
#
# COMPACT_ATOMS: atom_id res chain seq x y z
N MET A 1 2.39 20.60 31.39
CA MET A 1 2.53 19.58 32.46
C MET A 1 1.27 18.74 32.66
N ALA A 2 0.11 19.31 33.03
CA ALA A 2 -1.11 18.52 33.33
C ALA A 2 -1.50 17.50 32.22
N ALA A 3 -1.56 17.92 30.95
CA ALA A 3 -1.87 17.02 29.83
C ALA A 3 -0.86 15.86 29.67
N GLN A 4 0.43 16.08 29.96
CA GLN A 4 1.46 15.03 29.90
C GLN A 4 1.29 14.01 31.03
N GLN A 5 0.85 14.45 32.22
CA GLN A 5 0.52 13.54 33.34
C GLN A 5 -0.74 12.72 33.05
N ALA A 6 -1.76 13.33 32.42
CA ALA A 6 -2.96 12.61 31.97
C ALA A 6 -2.62 11.50 30.97
N HIS A 7 -1.89 11.81 29.89
CA HIS A 7 -1.45 10.80 28.90
C HIS A 7 -0.60 9.67 29.52
N ALA A 8 0.25 9.97 30.50
CA ALA A 8 1.03 8.94 31.21
C ALA A 8 0.13 8.01 32.02
N SER A 9 -0.87 8.55 32.72
CA SER A 9 -1.89 7.77 33.44
C SER A 9 -2.70 6.88 32.49
N THR A 10 -3.15 7.40 31.35
CA THR A 10 -3.94 6.62 30.39
C THR A 10 -3.11 5.54 29.70
N ARG A 11 -1.81 5.77 29.46
CA ARG A 11 -0.90 4.70 28.97
C ARG A 11 -0.81 3.54 29.96
N ALA A 12 -0.67 3.81 31.27
CA ALA A 12 -0.68 2.77 32.30
C ALA A 12 -2.00 1.97 32.31
N LEU A 13 -3.15 2.65 32.25
CA LEU A 13 -4.48 1.99 32.17
C LEU A 13 -4.62 1.10 30.93
N ARG A 14 -4.11 1.53 29.77
CA ARG A 14 -4.11 0.69 28.55
C ARG A 14 -3.28 -0.57 28.73
N SER A 15 -2.09 -0.47 29.34
CA SER A 15 -1.27 -1.65 29.66
C SER A 15 -1.92 -2.59 30.67
N GLU A 16 -2.65 -2.07 31.66
CA GLU A 16 -3.46 -2.85 32.61
C GLU A 16 -4.58 -3.61 31.89
N PHE A 17 -5.40 -2.93 31.10
CA PHE A 17 -6.53 -3.54 30.38
C PHE A 17 -6.10 -4.50 29.25
N LEU A 18 -4.85 -4.44 28.80
CA LEU A 18 -4.29 -5.39 27.83
C LEU A 18 -3.80 -6.71 28.45
N GLN A 19 -3.80 -6.87 29.77
CA GLN A 19 -3.43 -8.12 30.44
C GLN A 19 -4.44 -9.24 30.15
N PRO A 20 -4.03 -10.52 30.07
CA PRO A 20 -4.90 -11.63 29.65
C PRO A 20 -6.24 -11.70 30.42
N GLY A 21 -6.19 -11.65 31.76
CA GLY A 21 -7.40 -11.70 32.61
C GLY A 21 -8.35 -10.50 32.49
N HIS A 22 -7.98 -9.44 31.77
CA HIS A 22 -8.89 -8.35 31.39
C HIS A 22 -9.45 -8.52 29.97
N LYS A 23 -8.71 -9.17 29.08
CA LYS A 23 -9.12 -9.45 27.69
C LYS A 23 -10.15 -10.57 27.57
N GLU A 24 -10.00 -11.65 28.34
CA GLU A 24 -10.84 -12.85 28.21
C GLU A 24 -12.34 -12.55 28.45
N GLY A 25 -12.66 -11.67 29.41
CA GLY A 25 -14.05 -11.24 29.68
C GLY A 25 -14.55 -10.08 28.82
N LEU A 26 -13.72 -9.51 27.93
CA LEU A 26 -14.08 -8.30 27.18
C LEU A 26 -15.32 -8.48 26.28
N PRO A 27 -15.47 -9.56 25.50
CA PRO A 27 -16.67 -9.75 24.66
C PRO A 27 -17.95 -9.81 25.48
N ASP A 28 -17.93 -10.48 26.64
CA ASP A 28 -19.08 -10.55 27.55
C ASP A 28 -19.44 -9.18 28.14
N PHE A 29 -18.43 -8.42 28.57
CA PHE A 29 -18.66 -7.06 29.08
C PHE A 29 -19.26 -6.14 28.03
N LEU A 30 -18.77 -6.18 26.78
CA LEU A 30 -19.29 -5.35 25.69
C LEU A 30 -20.71 -5.76 25.29
N ARG A 31 -21.01 -7.07 25.26
CA ARG A 31 -22.36 -7.60 25.04
C ARG A 31 -23.35 -7.13 26.11
N ILE A 32 -22.97 -7.14 27.38
CA ILE A 32 -23.81 -6.61 28.48
C ILE A 32 -24.11 -5.12 28.28
N ILE A 33 -23.11 -4.33 27.87
CA ILE A 33 -23.30 -2.90 27.59
C ILE A 33 -24.25 -2.69 26.42
N GLU A 34 -24.08 -3.45 25.34
CA GLU A 34 -24.93 -3.40 24.15
C GLU A 34 -26.38 -3.79 24.46
N GLU A 35 -26.61 -4.82 25.28
CA GLU A 35 -27.93 -5.20 25.79
C GLU A 35 -28.55 -4.08 26.63
N TYR A 36 -27.82 -3.50 27.58
CA TYR A 36 -28.32 -2.37 28.37
C TYR A 36 -28.65 -1.14 27.50
N ALA A 37 -27.80 -0.82 26.52
CA ALA A 37 -28.00 0.32 25.63
C ALA A 37 -29.21 0.16 24.73
N THR A 38 -29.44 -1.04 24.20
CA THR A 38 -30.57 -1.32 23.31
C THR A 38 -31.89 -1.48 24.05
N THR A 39 -31.89 -1.96 25.31
CA THR A 39 -33.12 -2.28 26.05
C THR A 39 -33.56 -1.24 27.08
N ARG A 40 -32.64 -0.45 27.66
CA ARG A 40 -32.94 0.44 28.80
C ARG A 40 -32.69 1.93 28.54
N ILE A 41 -31.85 2.27 27.54
CA ILE A 41 -31.36 3.64 27.35
C ILE A 41 -32.16 4.32 26.25
N GLU A 42 -33.21 5.04 26.63
CA GLU A 42 -33.93 5.93 25.71
C GLU A 42 -32.96 6.94 25.07
N ASN A 43 -33.03 7.10 23.74
CA ASN A 43 -32.10 7.92 22.97
C ASN A 43 -30.61 7.52 23.22
N CYS A 44 -30.32 6.21 23.20
CA CYS A 44 -28.94 5.72 23.14
C CYS A 44 -28.18 6.40 21.98
N PRO A 45 -26.92 6.84 22.17
CA PRO A 45 -26.09 7.33 21.08
C PRO A 45 -26.07 6.32 19.92
N GLN A 46 -26.07 6.83 18.69
CA GLN A 46 -26.10 6.00 17.49
C GLN A 46 -24.67 5.84 16.94
N PRO A 47 -24.35 4.69 16.32
CA PRO A 47 -23.04 4.46 15.73
C PRO A 47 -22.78 5.48 14.61
N PRO A 48 -21.52 5.90 14.40
CA PRO A 48 -21.18 6.95 13.45
C PRO A 48 -21.57 6.54 12.02
N PRO A 49 -22.11 7.45 11.19
CA PRO A 49 -22.53 7.12 9.82
C PRO A 49 -21.37 6.58 8.97
N HIS A 50 -20.15 7.03 9.28
CA HIS A 50 -18.89 6.58 8.66
C HIS A 50 -18.68 5.06 8.74
N ARG A 51 -19.24 4.37 9.75
CA ARG A 51 -19.17 2.90 9.86
C ARG A 51 -19.76 2.18 8.64
N LYS A 52 -20.70 2.82 7.92
CA LYS A 52 -21.29 2.30 6.67
C LYS A 52 -20.53 2.68 5.41
N THR A 53 -19.74 3.75 5.42
CA THR A 53 -18.98 4.24 4.26
C THR A 53 -17.51 3.80 4.28
N ALA A 54 -17.00 3.36 5.43
CA ALA A 54 -15.68 2.79 5.63
C ALA A 54 -15.59 1.35 5.05
N VAL A 55 -15.78 1.19 3.74
CA VAL A 55 -15.87 -0.11 3.03
C VAL A 55 -14.70 -1.05 3.37
N ARG A 56 -13.50 -0.49 3.50
CA ARG A 56 -12.26 -1.19 3.84
C ARG A 56 -12.32 -1.87 5.22
N PHE A 57 -12.92 -1.20 6.21
CA PHE A 57 -12.99 -1.66 7.60
C PHE A 57 -14.30 -2.42 7.90
N ALA A 58 -15.35 -2.21 7.11
CA ALA A 58 -16.65 -2.88 7.26
C ALA A 58 -16.54 -4.41 7.23
N HIS A 59 -15.68 -4.96 6.36
CA HIS A 59 -15.53 -6.42 6.19
C HIS A 59 -14.68 -7.10 7.28
N GLU A 60 -13.83 -6.37 8.00
CA GLU A 60 -12.93 -6.94 9.02
C GLU A 60 -13.40 -6.66 10.45
N LEU A 61 -13.85 -5.43 10.73
CA LEU A 61 -14.18 -4.98 12.09
C LEU A 61 -15.67 -5.05 12.41
N PHE A 62 -16.54 -5.05 11.40
CA PHE A 62 -18.00 -4.91 11.55
C PHE A 62 -18.79 -6.05 10.88
N ALA A 63 -18.13 -7.13 10.46
CA ALA A 63 -18.72 -8.24 9.70
C ALA A 63 -19.92 -8.93 10.39
N HIS A 64 -19.98 -8.89 11.73
CA HIS A 64 -21.01 -9.53 12.53
C HIS A 64 -22.15 -8.58 12.96
N GLY A 65 -22.10 -7.32 12.56
CA GLY A 65 -23.16 -6.33 12.87
C GLY A 65 -23.20 -5.83 14.32
N GLU A 66 -22.23 -6.21 15.15
CA GLU A 66 -22.09 -5.81 16.56
C GLU A 66 -22.08 -4.28 16.71
N LEU A 67 -22.77 -3.76 17.73
CA LEU A 67 -22.70 -2.33 18.06
C LEU A 67 -21.33 -1.97 18.62
N LEU A 68 -20.77 -2.82 19.49
CA LEU A 68 -19.52 -2.60 20.22
C LEU A 68 -18.49 -3.73 19.96
N PRO A 69 -17.96 -3.87 18.73
CA PRO A 69 -17.08 -4.99 18.38
C PRO A 69 -15.77 -4.96 19.17
N SER A 70 -15.43 -6.11 19.76
CA SER A 70 -14.28 -6.23 20.68
C SER A 70 -12.93 -5.86 20.04
N GLY A 71 -12.76 -6.10 18.73
CA GLY A 71 -11.58 -5.70 17.97
C GLY A 71 -11.34 -4.19 17.96
N VAL A 72 -12.39 -3.38 17.96
CA VAL A 72 -12.30 -1.91 17.99
C VAL A 72 -11.86 -1.41 19.38
N PHE A 73 -12.34 -2.03 20.47
CA PHE A 73 -11.83 -1.74 21.81
C PHE A 73 -10.35 -2.13 21.97
N ILE A 74 -9.96 -3.31 21.47
CA ILE A 74 -8.57 -3.77 21.49
C ILE A 74 -7.68 -2.82 20.68
N ALA A 75 -8.15 -2.34 19.52
CA ALA A 75 -7.44 -1.34 18.73
C ALA A 75 -7.19 -0.05 19.53
N ALA A 76 -8.18 0.50 20.25
CA ALA A 76 -7.98 1.67 21.11
C ALA A 76 -6.89 1.45 22.18
N LEU A 77 -6.90 0.29 22.82
CA LEU A 77 -5.89 -0.04 23.84
C LEU A 77 -4.47 -0.14 23.24
N GLN A 78 -4.35 -0.76 22.06
CA GLN A 78 -3.06 -0.98 21.38
C GLN A 78 -2.56 0.24 20.58
N MET A 79 -3.44 1.18 20.22
CA MET A 79 -3.14 2.34 19.38
C MET A 79 -1.97 3.17 19.95
N ALA A 80 -0.86 3.20 19.22
CA ALA A 80 0.28 4.05 19.52
C ALA A 80 0.00 5.53 19.14
N ASN A 81 1.04 6.35 19.03
CA ASN A 81 0.89 7.72 18.51
C ASN A 81 0.84 7.75 16.98
N SER A 82 1.39 6.73 16.35
CA SER A 82 1.48 6.53 14.91
C SER A 82 1.25 5.06 14.57
N GLU A 83 1.01 4.76 13.31
CA GLU A 83 1.16 3.41 12.77
C GLU A 83 2.26 3.37 11.71
N LYS A 84 2.66 2.16 11.30
CA LYS A 84 3.66 1.98 10.24
C LYS A 84 3.05 1.24 9.07
N LEU A 85 2.94 1.92 7.93
CA LEU A 85 2.45 1.37 6.67
C LEU A 85 3.54 1.50 5.61
N ASN A 86 3.86 0.41 4.92
CA ASN A 86 4.81 0.41 3.78
C ASN A 86 6.22 0.97 4.10
N GLY A 87 6.63 0.91 5.38
CA GLY A 87 7.89 1.50 5.85
C GLY A 87 7.78 2.93 6.40
N VAL A 88 6.69 3.64 6.09
CA VAL A 88 6.42 5.02 6.52
C VAL A 88 5.66 5.03 7.85
N ASN A 89 6.01 5.96 8.75
CA ASN A 89 5.22 6.21 9.97
C ASN A 89 4.12 7.23 9.65
N MET A 90 2.87 6.85 9.89
CA MET A 90 1.69 7.71 9.75
C MET A 90 1.21 8.13 11.14
N ASP A 91 1.31 9.41 11.49
CA ASP A 91 0.96 9.95 12.81
C ASP A 91 -0.55 10.18 12.94
N PHE A 92 -1.18 9.61 13.97
CA PHE A 92 -2.60 9.87 14.23
C PHE A 92 -2.82 11.30 14.71
N SER A 93 -3.98 11.87 14.37
CA SER A 93 -4.35 13.21 14.76
C SER A 93 -4.41 13.38 16.28
N GLN A 94 -4.06 14.57 16.78
CA GLN A 94 -4.17 14.87 18.21
C GLN A 94 -5.61 14.69 18.72
N ALA A 95 -6.61 14.96 17.88
CA ALA A 95 -8.02 14.70 18.19
C ALA A 95 -8.30 13.21 18.42
N CYS A 96 -7.80 12.33 17.54
CA CYS A 96 -7.94 10.89 17.71
C CYS A 96 -7.24 10.39 19.00
N LEU A 97 -6.04 10.89 19.29
CA LEU A 97 -5.26 10.50 20.47
C LEU A 97 -5.90 10.97 21.79
N LEU A 98 -6.56 12.12 21.81
CA LEU A 98 -7.34 12.61 22.95
C LEU A 98 -8.64 11.81 23.12
N ALA A 99 -9.42 11.63 22.05
CA ALA A 99 -10.66 10.86 22.10
C ALA A 99 -10.44 9.40 22.55
N ARG A 100 -9.32 8.78 22.13
CA ARG A 100 -8.88 7.46 22.62
C ARG A 100 -8.70 7.47 24.14
N ASP A 101 -8.05 8.50 24.66
CA ASP A 101 -7.72 8.55 26.08
C ASP A 101 -8.97 8.83 26.93
N ASP A 102 -9.88 9.69 26.47
CA ASP A 102 -11.20 9.91 27.08
C ASP A 102 -12.05 8.62 27.10
N PHE A 103 -12.05 7.88 25.99
CA PHE A 103 -12.72 6.58 25.86
C PHE A 103 -12.18 5.53 26.85
N VAL A 104 -10.86 5.41 26.97
CA VAL A 104 -10.22 4.49 27.95
C VAL A 104 -10.49 4.94 29.39
N LEU A 105 -10.58 6.24 29.65
CA LEU A 105 -10.96 6.77 30.96
C LEU A 105 -12.44 6.48 31.29
N ALA A 106 -13.35 6.51 30.31
CA ALA A 106 -14.76 6.15 30.48
C ALA A 106 -14.97 4.67 30.81
N TRP A 107 -14.07 3.77 30.37
CA TRP A 107 -14.10 2.35 30.76
C TRP A 107 -13.79 2.11 32.24
N LYS A 108 -12.87 2.89 32.82
CA LYS A 108 -12.35 2.69 34.18
C LYS A 108 -13.43 2.62 35.28
N PRO A 109 -14.44 3.53 35.37
CA PRO A 109 -15.52 3.42 36.36
C PRO A 109 -16.54 2.33 36.03
N LEU A 110 -16.63 1.89 34.76
CA LEU A 110 -17.61 0.93 34.29
C LEU A 110 -17.19 -0.52 34.58
N LEU A 111 -15.91 -0.86 34.38
CA LEU A 111 -15.36 -2.21 34.56
C LEU A 111 -15.65 -2.83 35.95
N PRO A 112 -15.50 -2.13 37.09
CA PRO A 112 -15.87 -2.69 38.40
C PRO A 112 -17.36 -2.99 38.51
N LYS A 113 -18.23 -2.16 37.92
CA LYS A 113 -19.69 -2.36 37.96
C LYS A 113 -20.15 -3.54 37.12
N LEU A 114 -19.52 -3.74 35.95
CA LEU A 114 -19.72 -4.95 35.15
C LEU A 114 -19.29 -6.22 35.90
N ARG A 115 -18.13 -6.18 36.57
CA ARG A 115 -17.67 -7.31 37.42
C ARG A 115 -18.65 -7.62 38.56
N MET A 116 -19.15 -6.60 39.28
CA MET A 116 -20.17 -6.76 40.32
C MET A 116 -21.49 -7.33 39.76
N LEU A 117 -21.91 -6.92 38.55
CA LEU A 117 -23.13 -7.43 37.91
C LEU A 117 -22.99 -8.93 37.58
N ILE A 118 -21.86 -9.34 37.00
CA ILE A 118 -21.58 -10.77 36.71
C ILE A 118 -21.49 -11.58 38.01
N ALA A 119 -20.87 -11.02 39.06
CA ALA A 119 -20.83 -11.62 40.40
C ALA A 119 -22.19 -11.63 41.13
N LYS A 120 -23.22 -10.98 40.58
CA LYS A 120 -24.55 -10.77 41.18
C LYS A 120 -24.54 -9.95 42.48
N GLU A 121 -23.48 -9.17 42.68
CA GLU A 121 -23.30 -8.22 43.81
C GLU A 121 -23.95 -6.86 43.53
N ALA A 122 -24.19 -6.53 42.26
CA ALA A 122 -24.96 -5.38 41.83
C ALA A 122 -26.18 -5.84 41.03
N GLN A 123 -27.31 -5.14 41.19
CA GLN A 123 -28.51 -5.38 40.38
C GLN A 123 -28.46 -4.64 39.04
N GLU A 124 -27.90 -3.43 39.01
CA GLU A 124 -27.91 -2.55 37.84
C GLU A 124 -26.63 -1.73 37.68
N ILE A 125 -26.36 -1.30 36.45
CA ILE A 125 -25.28 -0.37 36.09
C ILE A 125 -25.89 1.04 35.90
N PRO A 126 -25.32 2.11 36.50
CA PRO A 126 -25.83 3.46 36.30
C PRO A 126 -25.81 3.90 34.83
N GLU A 127 -26.97 4.29 34.28
CA GLU A 127 -27.12 4.66 32.86
C GLU A 127 -26.10 5.69 32.37
N HIS A 128 -25.78 6.70 33.19
CA HIS A 128 -24.86 7.77 32.80
C HIS A 128 -23.45 7.24 32.49
N LEU A 129 -23.00 6.16 33.13
CA LEU A 129 -21.71 5.54 32.82
C LEU A 129 -21.75 4.86 31.44
N ILE A 130 -22.84 4.15 31.14
CA ILE A 130 -23.03 3.50 29.83
C ILE A 130 -23.17 4.55 28.72
N ARG A 131 -24.01 5.58 28.91
CA ARG A 131 -24.15 6.69 27.96
C ARG A 131 -22.81 7.38 27.68
N THR A 132 -22.02 7.64 28.73
CA THR A 132 -20.68 8.26 28.59
C THR A 132 -19.73 7.34 27.83
N PHE A 133 -19.67 6.05 28.20
CA PHE A 133 -18.83 5.06 27.52
C PHE A 133 -19.16 4.95 26.03
N ILE A 134 -20.43 4.79 25.67
CA ILE A 134 -20.87 4.65 24.27
C ILE A 134 -20.65 5.96 23.48
N SER A 135 -20.90 7.12 24.10
CA SER A 135 -20.63 8.42 23.46
C SER A 135 -19.14 8.63 23.18
N THR A 136 -18.26 8.26 24.12
CA THR A 136 -16.80 8.34 23.91
C THR A 136 -16.30 7.29 22.93
N TRP A 137 -16.86 6.06 22.93
CA TRP A 137 -16.60 5.04 21.91
C TRP A 137 -16.87 5.58 20.52
N PHE A 138 -18.10 6.02 20.21
CA PHE A 138 -18.46 6.45 18.86
C PHE A 138 -17.73 7.72 18.41
N THR A 139 -17.38 8.59 19.35
CA THR A 139 -16.54 9.77 19.08
C THR A 139 -15.14 9.35 18.68
N TRP A 140 -14.49 8.48 19.45
CA TRP A 140 -13.16 7.96 19.10
C TRP A 140 -13.19 7.12 17.82
N GLU A 141 -14.12 6.17 17.69
CA GLU A 141 -14.27 5.31 16.51
C GLU A 141 -14.45 6.13 15.23
N GLY A 142 -15.30 7.17 15.25
CA GLY A 142 -15.53 8.03 14.09
C GLY A 142 -14.27 8.78 13.65
N ILE A 143 -13.50 9.34 14.59
CA ILE A 143 -12.24 10.04 14.28
C ILE A 143 -11.17 9.03 13.83
N TRP A 144 -11.04 7.91 14.54
CA TRP A 144 -10.07 6.86 14.24
C TRP A 144 -10.27 6.23 12.86
N LEU A 145 -11.52 5.96 12.45
CA LEU A 145 -11.83 5.46 11.12
C LEU A 145 -11.51 6.48 10.02
N ASN A 146 -11.65 7.78 10.28
CA ASN A 146 -11.27 8.83 9.32
C ASN A 146 -9.74 8.93 9.19
N ASP A 147 -9.01 9.06 10.30
CA ASP A 147 -7.53 9.03 10.30
C ASP A 147 -7.01 7.77 9.59
N LYS A 148 -7.64 6.62 9.83
CA LYS A 148 -7.31 5.33 9.20
C LYS A 148 -7.54 5.29 7.69
N GLU A 149 -8.61 5.92 7.18
CA GLU A 149 -8.84 5.99 5.73
C GLU A 149 -7.88 7.00 5.08
N ASP A 150 -7.59 8.13 5.73
CA ASP A 150 -6.57 9.09 5.26
C ASP A 150 -5.18 8.43 5.17
N HIS A 151 -4.76 7.70 6.21
CA HIS A 151 -3.54 6.88 6.20
C HIS A 151 -3.56 5.83 5.06
N ALA A 152 -4.70 5.20 4.81
CA ALA A 152 -4.84 4.20 3.75
C ALA A 152 -4.75 4.81 2.35
N VAL A 153 -5.37 5.98 2.13
CA VAL A 153 -5.30 6.75 0.89
C VAL A 153 -3.87 7.20 0.60
N GLU A 154 -3.15 7.71 1.61
CA GLU A 154 -1.74 8.10 1.45
C GLU A 154 -0.85 6.88 1.14
N ALA A 155 -1.00 5.79 1.90
CA ALA A 155 -0.23 4.55 1.71
C ALA A 155 -0.45 3.91 0.32
N LEU A 156 -1.66 3.99 -0.24
CA LEU A 156 -2.00 3.47 -1.57
C LEU A 156 -1.68 4.45 -2.72
N GLN A 157 -1.40 5.71 -2.43
CA GLN A 157 -1.15 6.74 -3.45
C GLN A 157 -0.03 6.38 -4.45
N PRO A 158 1.10 5.75 -4.07
CA PRO A 158 2.16 5.35 -5.01
C PRO A 158 1.71 4.26 -5.99
N LEU A 159 0.88 3.32 -5.55
CA LEU A 159 0.28 2.30 -6.39
C LEU A 159 -0.69 2.93 -7.40
N ALA A 160 -1.59 3.79 -6.92
CA ALA A 160 -2.54 4.51 -7.78
C ALA A 160 -1.81 5.36 -8.84
N LYS A 161 -0.76 6.11 -8.46
CA LYS A 161 0.11 6.85 -9.39
C LYS A 161 0.76 5.94 -10.43
N THR A 162 1.19 4.74 -10.03
CA THR A 162 1.81 3.76 -10.92
C THR A 162 0.82 3.22 -11.96
N ILE A 163 -0.37 2.81 -11.53
CA ILE A 163 -1.47 2.38 -12.43
C ILE A 163 -1.89 3.52 -13.38
N LEU A 164 -2.02 4.74 -12.88
CA LEU A 164 -2.37 5.91 -13.68
C LEU A 164 -1.32 6.28 -14.73
N SER A 165 -0.03 6.09 -14.44
CA SER A 165 1.05 6.34 -15.40
C SER A 165 1.25 5.21 -16.42
N LEU A 166 0.86 3.97 -16.07
CA LEU A 166 0.85 2.84 -16.98
C LEU A 166 -0.14 3.06 -18.15
N SER A 167 -1.31 3.65 -17.86
CA SER A 167 -2.38 3.82 -18.86
C SER A 167 -1.95 4.68 -20.08
N PRO A 168 -1.35 5.88 -19.92
CA PRO A 168 -0.76 6.64 -21.03
C PRO A 168 0.32 5.89 -21.80
N PHE A 169 1.16 5.09 -21.14
CA PHE A 169 2.20 4.32 -21.80
C PHE A 169 1.58 3.27 -22.76
N LEU A 170 0.64 2.45 -22.26
CA LEU A 170 -0.01 1.43 -23.08
C LEU A 170 -0.84 2.04 -24.21
N GLU A 171 -1.54 3.16 -23.96
CA GLU A 171 -2.33 3.83 -24.98
C GLU A 171 -1.47 4.52 -26.05
N SER A 172 -0.35 5.13 -25.65
CA SER A 172 0.64 5.69 -26.58
C SER A 172 1.21 4.60 -27.50
N ARG A 173 1.47 3.41 -26.95
CA ARG A 173 2.00 2.25 -27.68
C ARG A 173 1.01 1.63 -28.65
N LYS A 174 -0.29 1.61 -28.35
CA LYS A 174 -1.33 1.27 -29.34
C LYS A 174 -1.30 2.25 -30.51
N LYS A 175 -1.18 3.55 -30.25
CA LYS A 175 -1.15 4.61 -31.28
C LYS A 175 0.07 4.54 -32.19
N GLU A 176 1.24 4.09 -31.71
CA GLU A 176 2.39 3.84 -32.58
C GLU A 176 2.07 2.88 -33.72
N ARG A 177 1.35 1.78 -33.43
CA ARG A 177 0.96 0.77 -34.42
C ARG A 177 -0.04 1.29 -35.47
N LEU A 178 -0.69 2.43 -35.22
CA LEU A 178 -1.70 3.05 -36.09
C LEU A 178 -1.15 4.22 -36.93
N HIS A 179 -0.01 4.79 -36.56
CA HIS A 179 0.52 5.98 -37.22
C HIS A 179 1.55 5.63 -38.30
N PRO A 180 1.39 6.13 -39.54
CA PRO A 180 2.39 5.94 -40.58
C PRO A 180 3.61 6.85 -40.37
N TYR A 181 4.68 6.58 -41.11
CA TYR A 181 5.84 7.47 -41.19
C TYR A 181 5.45 8.84 -41.80
N PRO A 182 6.01 9.98 -41.34
CA PRO A 182 6.96 10.14 -40.23
C PRO A 182 6.30 10.27 -38.84
N ARG A 183 4.96 10.31 -38.75
CA ARG A 183 4.23 10.56 -37.49
C ARG A 183 4.54 9.53 -36.40
N VAL A 184 4.84 8.29 -36.80
CA VAL A 184 5.31 7.22 -35.89
C VAL A 184 6.54 7.64 -35.07
N LEU A 185 7.46 8.47 -35.60
CA LEU A 185 8.66 8.92 -34.87
C LEU A 185 8.31 9.84 -33.70
N ALA A 186 7.38 10.79 -33.91
CA ALA A 186 6.88 11.65 -32.85
C ALA A 186 6.10 10.85 -31.81
N GLN A 187 5.31 9.86 -32.23
CA GLN A 187 4.58 8.98 -31.32
C GLN A 187 5.53 8.12 -30.46
N ARG A 188 6.62 7.60 -31.05
CA ARG A 188 7.68 6.87 -30.34
C ARG A 188 8.33 7.71 -29.23
N GLN A 189 8.64 8.98 -29.52
CA GLN A 189 9.13 9.91 -28.49
C GLN A 189 8.12 10.14 -27.35
N ILE A 190 6.81 10.18 -27.66
CA ILE A 190 5.76 10.31 -26.64
C ILE A 190 5.68 9.05 -25.77
N SER A 191 5.70 7.85 -26.37
CA SER A 191 5.70 6.59 -25.60
C SER A 191 6.95 6.42 -24.76
N TYR A 192 8.12 6.86 -25.25
CA TYR A 192 9.35 6.83 -24.45
C TYR A 192 9.23 7.75 -23.22
N ARG A 193 8.68 8.97 -23.37
CA ARG A 193 8.39 9.84 -22.23
C ARG A 193 7.37 9.23 -21.25
N ALA A 194 6.35 8.54 -21.77
CA ALA A 194 5.40 7.81 -20.94
C ALA A 194 6.05 6.63 -20.19
N LEU A 195 6.96 5.89 -20.83
CA LEU A 195 7.78 4.85 -20.20
C LEU A 195 8.68 5.42 -19.09
N ILE A 196 9.34 6.57 -19.31
CA ILE A 196 10.11 7.25 -18.26
C ILE A 196 9.23 7.55 -17.04
N GLY A 197 8.03 8.14 -17.25
CA GLY A 197 7.11 8.45 -16.16
C GLY A 197 6.60 7.20 -15.43
N PHE A 198 6.30 6.13 -16.17
CA PHE A 198 5.89 4.85 -15.59
C PHE A 198 7.02 4.23 -14.76
N ILE A 199 8.26 4.19 -15.26
CA ILE A 199 9.41 3.64 -14.53
C ILE A 199 9.73 4.46 -13.26
N GLN A 200 9.59 5.78 -13.31
CA GLN A 200 9.73 6.65 -12.12
C GLN A 200 8.69 6.33 -11.05
N SER A 201 7.42 6.18 -11.44
CA SER A 201 6.35 5.81 -10.50
C SER A 201 6.53 4.38 -9.94
N LEU A 202 6.97 3.44 -10.78
CA LEU A 202 7.26 2.06 -10.40
C LEU A 202 8.40 1.99 -9.37
N SER A 203 9.42 2.82 -9.49
CA SER A 203 10.48 2.94 -8.47
C SER A 203 9.97 3.54 -7.15
N ALA A 204 9.01 4.48 -7.20
CA ALA A 204 8.34 4.98 -6.01
C ALA A 204 7.53 3.85 -5.33
N LEU A 205 6.76 3.07 -6.11
CA LEU A 205 6.01 1.90 -5.62
C LEU A 205 6.93 0.82 -5.03
N SER A 206 8.06 0.50 -5.67
CA SER A 206 8.99 -0.51 -5.14
C SER A 206 9.59 -0.11 -3.78
N THR A 207 9.64 1.19 -3.47
CA THR A 207 10.01 1.71 -2.14
C THR A 207 9.08 1.20 -1.04
N GLN A 208 7.79 1.15 -1.35
CA GLN A 208 6.71 0.88 -0.42
C GLN A 208 6.54 -0.63 -0.24
N CYS A 209 6.46 -1.38 -1.35
CA CYS A 209 6.30 -2.84 -1.35
C CYS A 209 7.56 -3.56 -0.80
N LEU A 210 8.76 -3.02 -1.02
CA LEU A 210 10.04 -3.65 -0.65
C LEU A 210 10.79 -2.86 0.44
N SER A 211 10.05 -2.22 1.34
CA SER A 211 10.57 -1.30 2.37
C SER A 211 11.63 -1.89 3.32
N SER A 212 11.75 -3.23 3.37
CA SER A 212 12.73 -3.98 4.17
C SER A 212 14.05 -4.28 3.46
N LEU A 213 14.21 -3.97 2.17
CA LEU A 213 15.35 -4.38 1.34
C LEU A 213 16.22 -3.19 0.89
N SER A 214 17.53 -3.41 0.76
CA SER A 214 18.43 -2.42 0.12
C SER A 214 18.15 -2.39 -1.39
N ARG A 215 17.51 -1.32 -1.86
CA ARG A 215 17.14 -1.15 -3.28
C ARG A 215 18.23 -0.44 -4.07
N GLU A 216 18.12 -0.55 -5.39
CA GLU A 216 18.92 0.27 -6.31
C GLU A 216 18.23 1.60 -6.63
N PRO A 217 18.97 2.63 -7.08
CA PRO A 217 18.36 3.82 -7.66
C PRO A 217 17.48 3.48 -8.87
N ALA A 218 16.50 4.34 -9.14
CA ALA A 218 15.41 4.11 -10.09
C ALA A 218 15.84 3.45 -11.41
N PRO A 219 15.07 2.46 -11.94
CA PRO A 219 15.46 1.75 -13.14
C PRO A 219 15.70 2.70 -14.32
N ASP A 220 16.75 2.46 -15.11
CA ASP A 220 17.01 3.25 -16.30
C ASP A 220 16.08 2.79 -17.43
N PRO A 221 15.15 3.64 -17.93
CA PRO A 221 14.24 3.27 -18.99
C PRO A 221 14.96 2.91 -20.30
N ARG A 222 16.21 3.35 -20.50
CA ARG A 222 17.04 2.98 -21.66
C ARG A 222 17.42 1.50 -21.67
N LEU A 223 17.52 0.85 -20.50
CA LEU A 223 17.90 -0.56 -20.42
C LEU A 223 16.86 -1.47 -21.11
N PHE A 224 15.57 -1.18 -20.94
CA PHE A 224 14.49 -1.92 -21.61
C PHE A 224 14.55 -1.81 -23.13
N LEU A 225 14.98 -0.65 -23.63
CA LEU A 225 15.15 -0.39 -25.06
C LEU A 225 16.39 -1.08 -25.63
N LEU A 226 17.44 -1.23 -24.82
CA LEU A 226 18.58 -2.08 -25.15
C LEU A 226 18.18 -3.57 -25.20
N MET A 227 17.38 -4.05 -24.25
CA MET A 227 16.92 -5.45 -24.25
C MET A 227 16.02 -5.74 -25.46
N ASP A 228 15.07 -4.85 -25.77
CA ASP A 228 14.23 -4.92 -26.97
C ASP A 228 15.08 -4.97 -28.26
N TYR A 229 16.07 -4.08 -28.40
CA TYR A 229 16.96 -4.05 -29.55
C TYR A 229 17.74 -5.37 -29.72
N LEU A 230 18.30 -5.91 -28.63
CA LEU A 230 19.11 -7.12 -28.66
C LEU A 230 18.28 -8.36 -29.03
N LEU A 231 17.03 -8.46 -28.56
CA LEU A 231 16.11 -9.53 -28.96
C LEU A 231 15.73 -9.45 -30.44
N GLN A 232 15.45 -8.25 -30.96
CA GLN A 232 15.20 -8.04 -32.39
C GLN A 232 16.41 -8.45 -33.24
N LYS A 233 17.61 -8.06 -32.83
CA LYS A 233 18.86 -8.42 -33.51
C LYS A 233 19.14 -9.92 -33.49
N SER A 234 18.81 -10.63 -32.41
CA SER A 234 18.99 -12.08 -32.34
C SER A 234 17.92 -12.89 -33.10
N GLY A 235 16.98 -12.25 -33.79
CA GLY A 235 15.85 -12.92 -34.42
C GLY A 235 14.90 -13.60 -33.41
N GLN A 236 15.00 -13.19 -32.13
CA GLN A 236 14.11 -13.62 -31.05
C GLN A 236 13.24 -12.44 -30.58
N ALA A 237 12.94 -11.52 -31.50
CA ALA A 237 11.78 -10.65 -31.36
C ALA A 237 10.58 -11.55 -31.07
N ALA A 238 9.85 -11.26 -30.00
CA ALA A 238 8.71 -12.08 -29.65
C ALA A 238 7.67 -11.98 -30.78
N ALA A 239 7.30 -13.12 -31.36
CA ALA A 239 6.15 -13.14 -32.24
C ALA A 239 4.92 -12.68 -31.43
N ASP A 240 4.11 -11.80 -32.03
CA ASP A 240 2.81 -11.35 -31.54
C ASP A 240 2.78 -10.27 -30.43
N GLY A 241 3.84 -9.48 -30.24
CA GLY A 241 3.74 -8.29 -29.37
C GLY A 241 3.82 -8.60 -27.87
N THR A 242 4.49 -9.69 -27.49
CA THR A 242 4.52 -10.25 -26.13
C THR A 242 5.05 -9.27 -25.09
N PHE A 243 5.96 -8.37 -25.46
CA PHE A 243 6.51 -7.37 -24.55
C PHE A 243 5.95 -5.98 -24.82
N CYS A 244 5.49 -5.30 -23.78
CA CYS A 244 4.96 -3.93 -23.92
C CYS A 244 5.95 -2.91 -24.51
N VAL A 245 7.27 -3.15 -24.47
CA VAL A 245 8.31 -2.30 -25.09
C VAL A 245 8.73 -2.70 -26.52
N GLU A 246 8.15 -3.75 -27.09
CA GLU A 246 8.57 -4.31 -28.38
C GLU A 246 8.55 -3.31 -29.55
N GLY A 247 9.68 -3.10 -30.22
CA GLY A 247 9.81 -2.14 -31.32
C GLY A 247 9.99 -0.68 -30.87
N MET A 248 10.11 -0.41 -29.58
CA MET A 248 10.45 0.95 -29.09
C MET A 248 11.93 1.28 -29.29
N SER A 249 12.80 0.28 -29.42
CA SER A 249 14.23 0.46 -29.69
C SER A 249 14.52 1.13 -31.06
N GLU A 250 13.58 1.10 -31.99
CA GLU A 250 13.61 1.89 -33.23
C GLU A 250 13.26 3.38 -33.04
N THR A 251 13.20 3.88 -31.79
CA THR A 251 13.07 5.31 -31.53
C THR A 251 14.38 6.02 -31.90
N PRO A 252 14.38 6.97 -32.84
CA PRO A 252 15.60 7.72 -33.15
C PRO A 252 16.02 8.53 -31.91
N ASP A 253 17.34 8.62 -31.71
CA ASP A 253 17.99 9.53 -30.75
C ASP A 253 17.94 9.14 -29.26
N ILE A 254 18.05 7.84 -28.95
CA ILE A 254 18.40 7.35 -27.60
C ILE A 254 19.93 7.20 -27.47
N TYR A 255 20.49 7.77 -26.39
CA TYR A 255 21.92 7.75 -26.09
C TYR A 255 22.21 7.24 -24.66
N PHE A 256 23.28 6.45 -24.54
CA PHE A 256 23.92 6.07 -23.28
C PHE A 256 25.12 6.97 -23.02
N VAL A 257 25.46 7.19 -21.75
CA VAL A 257 26.66 7.92 -21.35
C VAL A 257 27.72 6.90 -20.96
N ASP A 258 28.89 6.98 -21.59
CA ASP A 258 30.00 6.04 -21.42
C ASP A 258 31.31 6.81 -21.59
N ASP A 259 32.20 6.79 -20.58
CA ASP A 259 33.41 7.62 -20.50
C ASP A 259 33.20 9.11 -20.86
N GLY A 260 32.03 9.67 -20.47
CA GLY A 260 31.63 11.05 -20.77
C GLY A 260 31.11 11.28 -22.20
N ASN A 261 31.10 10.26 -23.06
CA ASN A 261 30.60 10.33 -24.43
C ASN A 261 29.15 9.85 -24.54
N ASN A 262 28.37 10.46 -25.44
CA ASN A 262 27.01 10.04 -25.76
C ASN A 262 27.02 9.00 -26.90
N ILE A 263 26.85 7.72 -26.58
CA ILE A 263 26.83 6.61 -27.54
C ILE A 263 25.37 6.29 -27.93
N LYS A 264 25.06 6.26 -29.24
CA LYS A 264 23.74 5.85 -29.74
C LYS A 264 23.42 4.40 -29.32
N LEU A 265 22.16 4.14 -28.95
CA LEU A 265 21.66 2.80 -28.59
C LEU A 265 22.16 1.67 -29.52
N SER A 266 22.10 1.85 -30.84
CA SER A 266 22.55 0.84 -31.81
C SER A 266 24.06 0.59 -31.79
N ALA A 267 24.87 1.62 -31.57
CA ALA A 267 26.32 1.48 -31.44
C ALA A 267 26.72 0.88 -30.08
N TYR A 268 25.93 1.16 -29.03
CA TYR A 268 26.11 0.58 -27.71
C TYR A 268 25.78 -0.92 -27.70
N ALA A 269 24.67 -1.31 -28.35
CA ALA A 269 24.22 -2.70 -28.46
C ALA A 269 25.24 -3.63 -29.13
N PHE A 270 26.05 -3.12 -30.07
CA PHE A 270 27.09 -3.89 -30.76
C PHE A 270 28.08 -4.57 -29.80
N ARG A 271 28.31 -4.02 -28.60
CA ARG A 271 29.17 -4.63 -27.57
C ARG A 271 28.68 -6.01 -27.09
N PHE A 272 27.39 -6.26 -27.22
CA PHE A 272 26.71 -7.44 -26.69
C PHE A 272 26.29 -8.44 -27.78
N GLU A 273 26.49 -8.11 -29.07
CA GLU A 273 26.23 -9.03 -30.18
C GLU A 273 27.16 -10.26 -30.08
N GLY A 274 26.59 -11.46 -30.19
CA GLY A 274 27.32 -12.73 -30.08
C GLY A 274 27.66 -13.19 -28.65
N GLN A 275 27.44 -12.38 -27.61
CA GLN A 275 27.69 -12.79 -26.22
C GLN A 275 26.69 -13.87 -25.75
N LYS A 276 27.19 -14.93 -25.10
CA LYS A 276 26.35 -16.02 -24.58
C LYS A 276 25.47 -15.52 -23.41
N GLY A 277 24.18 -15.79 -23.49
CA GLY A 277 23.22 -15.50 -22.41
C GLY A 277 22.61 -14.09 -22.42
N VAL A 278 23.11 -13.16 -23.23
CA VAL A 278 22.55 -11.81 -23.39
C VAL A 278 21.07 -11.85 -23.77
N VAL A 279 20.72 -12.69 -24.75
CA VAL A 279 19.33 -12.90 -25.20
C VAL A 279 18.47 -13.41 -24.04
N ALA A 280 18.91 -14.45 -23.32
CA ALA A 280 18.17 -15.00 -22.19
C ALA A 280 17.96 -13.97 -21.05
N ARG A 281 18.94 -13.12 -20.75
CA ARG A 281 18.81 -12.03 -19.77
C ARG A 281 17.87 -10.93 -20.25
N SER A 282 17.90 -10.63 -21.55
CA SER A 282 16.97 -9.67 -22.17
C SER A 282 15.53 -10.14 -22.04
N THR A 283 15.27 -11.41 -22.36
CA THR A 283 13.96 -12.05 -22.16
C THR A 283 13.56 -12.09 -20.68
N GLU A 284 14.47 -12.44 -19.76
CA GLU A 284 14.20 -12.45 -18.31
C GLU A 284 13.72 -11.07 -17.83
N LEU A 285 14.38 -9.97 -18.24
CA LEU A 285 13.99 -8.62 -17.82
C LEU A 285 12.67 -8.15 -18.44
N LEU A 286 12.46 -8.39 -19.74
CA LEU A 286 11.22 -7.96 -20.38
C LEU A 286 10.01 -8.78 -19.89
N SER A 287 10.19 -10.07 -19.57
CA SER A 287 9.18 -10.89 -18.88
C SER A 287 8.85 -10.32 -17.50
N ALA A 288 9.86 -10.06 -16.66
CA ALA A 288 9.63 -9.52 -15.33
C ALA A 288 8.91 -8.16 -15.34
N PHE A 289 9.15 -7.34 -16.37
CA PHE A 289 8.45 -6.07 -16.58
C PHE A 289 7.00 -6.25 -17.06
N GLU A 290 6.76 -7.27 -17.88
CA GLU A 290 5.44 -7.69 -18.35
C GLU A 290 4.59 -8.31 -17.20
N ASP A 291 5.22 -9.02 -16.26
CA ASP A 291 4.61 -9.53 -15.03
C ASP A 291 4.17 -8.38 -14.10
N VAL A 292 5.01 -7.35 -13.96
CA VAL A 292 4.65 -6.09 -13.26
C VAL A 292 3.42 -5.45 -13.89
N LYS A 293 3.41 -5.28 -15.23
CA LYS A 293 2.25 -4.73 -15.94
C LYS A 293 0.99 -5.55 -15.67
N THR A 294 1.08 -6.87 -15.80
CA THR A 294 -0.06 -7.79 -15.62
C THR A 294 -0.59 -7.73 -14.19
N THR A 295 0.29 -7.69 -13.19
CA THR A 295 -0.07 -7.54 -11.77
C THR A 295 -0.77 -6.20 -11.52
N LEU A 296 -0.24 -5.09 -12.05
CA LEU A 296 -0.86 -3.76 -11.90
C LEU A 296 -2.24 -3.66 -12.55
N LEU A 297 -2.42 -4.28 -13.73
CA LEU A 297 -3.73 -4.33 -14.41
C LEU A 297 -4.72 -5.24 -13.66
N ALA A 298 -4.27 -6.34 -13.07
CA ALA A 298 -5.12 -7.18 -12.22
C ALA A 298 -5.58 -6.44 -10.95
N VAL A 299 -4.67 -5.69 -10.31
CA VAL A 299 -5.01 -4.83 -9.16
C VAL A 299 -5.95 -3.68 -9.56
N GLN A 300 -5.78 -3.09 -10.75
CA GLN A 300 -6.70 -2.07 -11.29
C GLN A 300 -8.10 -2.63 -11.62
N ALA A 301 -8.17 -3.87 -12.12
CA ALA A 301 -9.44 -4.55 -12.40
C ALA A 301 -10.15 -5.04 -11.13
N GLY A 302 -9.41 -5.20 -10.03
CA GLY A 302 -9.93 -5.45 -8.70
C GLY A 302 -10.50 -4.19 -8.03
N ASP A 303 -11.04 -4.38 -6.83
CA ASP A 303 -11.61 -3.29 -6.03
C ASP A 303 -10.53 -2.63 -5.15
N LEU A 304 -9.94 -1.54 -5.65
CA LEU A 304 -8.93 -0.72 -4.93
C LEU A 304 -9.40 -0.27 -3.53
N MET A 305 -10.72 -0.13 -3.31
CA MET A 305 -11.27 0.25 -2.01
C MET A 305 -11.13 -0.86 -0.95
N LYS A 306 -10.88 -2.11 -1.37
CA LYS A 306 -10.74 -3.29 -0.48
C LYS A 306 -9.29 -3.76 -0.26
N LEU A 307 -8.30 -3.16 -0.93
CA LEU A 307 -6.99 -3.78 -1.20
C LEU A 307 -6.05 -4.14 -0.02
N ASN A 308 -6.32 -3.69 1.23
CA ASN A 308 -5.33 -3.49 2.31
C ASN A 308 -4.26 -2.40 1.96
N PRO A 309 -4.04 -1.37 2.81
CA PRO A 309 -3.02 -0.33 2.55
C PRO A 309 -1.57 -0.77 2.81
N ALA A 310 -1.36 -1.87 3.54
CA ALA A 310 -0.05 -2.50 3.73
C ALA A 310 0.34 -3.30 2.47
N LEU A 311 0.88 -2.59 1.47
CA LEU A 311 1.33 -3.13 0.19
C LEU A 311 2.44 -4.18 0.34
N ASP A 312 3.25 -4.09 1.41
CA ASP A 312 4.25 -5.09 1.77
C ASP A 312 3.64 -6.45 2.18
N GLN A 313 2.37 -6.46 2.62
CA GLN A 313 1.60 -7.66 2.92
C GLN A 313 0.89 -8.26 1.69
N HIS A 314 0.90 -7.60 0.53
CA HIS A 314 0.25 -8.12 -0.68
C HIS A 314 1.20 -9.07 -1.44
N PRO A 315 1.05 -10.41 -1.33
CA PRO A 315 2.09 -11.36 -1.72
C PRO A 315 2.45 -11.26 -3.21
N THR A 316 1.46 -11.30 -4.10
CA THR A 316 1.68 -11.24 -5.56
C THR A 316 2.38 -9.95 -6.00
N LEU A 317 2.00 -8.80 -5.44
CA LEU A 317 2.63 -7.52 -5.76
C LEU A 317 4.08 -7.50 -5.26
N THR A 318 4.31 -7.90 -4.02
CA THR A 318 5.66 -7.96 -3.41
C THR A 318 6.57 -8.94 -4.15
N GLU A 319 6.10 -10.13 -4.50
CA GLU A 319 6.84 -11.15 -5.26
C GLU A 319 7.21 -10.68 -6.67
N THR A 320 6.24 -10.13 -7.42
CA THR A 320 6.47 -9.58 -8.76
C THR A 320 7.46 -8.42 -8.73
N MET A 321 7.30 -7.48 -7.79
CA MET A 321 8.23 -6.35 -7.62
C MET A 321 9.64 -6.82 -7.23
N LEU A 322 9.75 -7.83 -6.37
CA LEU A 322 11.03 -8.42 -5.96
C LEU A 322 11.71 -9.17 -7.10
N HIS A 323 10.95 -9.87 -7.94
CA HIS A 323 11.46 -10.54 -9.14
C HIS A 323 12.00 -9.49 -10.14
N PHE A 324 11.21 -8.46 -10.43
CA PHE A 324 11.60 -7.35 -11.29
C PHE A 324 12.88 -6.65 -10.82
N GLU A 325 12.98 -6.22 -9.56
CA GLU A 325 14.17 -5.56 -9.01
C GLU A 325 15.42 -6.46 -9.08
N LYS A 326 15.29 -7.75 -8.74
CA LYS A 326 16.40 -8.72 -8.86
C LYS A 326 16.87 -8.88 -10.30
N THR A 327 15.94 -8.98 -11.25
CA THR A 327 16.27 -9.18 -12.67
C THR A 327 16.82 -7.90 -13.31
N PHE A 328 16.27 -6.74 -12.97
CA PHE A 328 16.79 -5.44 -13.38
C PHE A 328 18.23 -5.25 -12.90
N LYS A 329 18.51 -5.54 -11.62
CA LYS A 329 19.86 -5.49 -11.04
C LYS A 329 20.87 -6.40 -11.76
N LYS A 330 20.49 -7.66 -12.08
CA LYS A 330 21.35 -8.56 -12.88
C LYS A 330 21.70 -7.95 -14.24
N CYS A 331 20.70 -7.40 -14.94
CA CYS A 331 20.87 -6.87 -16.28
C CYS A 331 21.67 -5.56 -16.27
N LYS A 332 21.36 -4.63 -15.37
CA LYS A 332 22.13 -3.39 -15.20
C LYS A 332 23.62 -3.65 -14.99
N ARG A 333 23.98 -4.62 -14.14
CA ARG A 333 25.38 -5.04 -13.95
C ARG A 333 26.03 -5.50 -15.25
N LEU A 334 25.35 -6.38 -15.99
CA LEU A 334 25.86 -6.92 -17.25
C LEU A 334 25.99 -5.87 -18.36
N PHE A 335 25.04 -4.92 -18.44
CA PHE A 335 24.89 -4.04 -19.60
C PHE A 335 25.29 -2.58 -19.37
N LEU A 336 25.43 -2.11 -18.12
CA LEU A 336 25.63 -0.70 -17.79
C LEU A 336 26.75 -0.43 -16.76
N GLU A 337 27.40 -1.45 -16.19
CA GLU A 337 28.57 -1.27 -15.32
C GLU A 337 29.86 -1.51 -16.14
N PRO A 338 30.83 -0.57 -16.12
CA PRO A 338 31.99 -0.60 -17.02
C PRO A 338 32.95 -1.77 -16.76
N ASP A 339 33.00 -2.28 -15.53
CA ASP A 339 33.94 -3.33 -15.11
C ASP A 339 33.62 -4.73 -15.66
N ASN A 340 32.46 -4.93 -16.32
CA ASN A 340 32.01 -6.23 -16.85
C ASN A 340 32.30 -6.42 -18.36
N LEU A 341 33.18 -5.61 -18.96
CA LEU A 341 33.61 -5.68 -20.37
C LEU A 341 35.07 -6.16 -20.55
N ILE A 342 35.55 -7.05 -19.66
CA ILE A 342 36.89 -7.67 -19.71
C ILE A 342 36.82 -9.08 -20.29
#